data_AF-A0A9E1S5Q2-F1
#
_entry.id   AF-A0A9E1S5Q2-F1
#
_cell.length_a   1.000
_cell.length_b   1.000
_cell.length_c   1.000
_cell.angle_alpha   90.00
_cell.angle_beta   90.00
_cell.angle_gamma   90.00
#
_symmetry.space_group_name_H-M   'P 1'
#
loop_
_entity.id
_entity.type
_entity.pdbx_description
1 polymer ?
#
loop_
_entity_poly.entity_id
_entity_poly.type
_entity_poly.pdbx_seq_one_letter_code
_entity_poly.pdbx_strand_id
1 'polypeptide(L)'
;KDPDAANLDQVQIIKGWVDTQGDTHEQIYYVALSDNREIDPTTGQPELVGSTVDLETVTFSNTIGAVQLSAQWTDPEFDASQAAFYYARAIEIPRPRWSEYDRKYFGGDFANAPRTVQDRAYSSPIWYRPE
;
A
#
# COMPACT_ATOMS: atom_id res chain seq x y z
N LYS A 1 -3.35 11.03 6.29
CA LYS A 1 -3.72 11.23 4.86
C LYS A 1 -3.70 12.71 4.52
N ASP A 2 -3.68 13.05 3.23
CA ASP A 2 -4.01 14.41 2.78
C ASP A 2 -5.51 14.69 3.05
N PRO A 3 -5.90 15.91 3.48
CA PRO A 3 -7.30 16.26 3.74
C PRO A 3 -8.26 15.87 2.61
N ASP A 4 -7.86 16.07 1.36
CA ASP A 4 -8.69 15.85 0.16
C ASP A 4 -8.50 14.47 -0.46
N ALA A 5 -7.61 13.64 0.10
CA ALA A 5 -7.32 12.30 -0.38
C ALA A 5 -8.20 11.22 0.25
N ALA A 6 -8.09 10.02 -0.31
CA ALA A 6 -8.76 8.83 0.15
C ALA A 6 -8.23 8.41 1.54
N ASN A 7 -9.06 7.71 2.31
CA ASN A 7 -8.62 7.11 3.57
C ASN A 7 -7.52 6.07 3.33
N LEU A 8 -6.73 5.80 4.36
CA LEU A 8 -5.66 4.80 4.32
C LEU A 8 -6.23 3.39 4.37
N ASP A 9 -5.79 2.53 3.46
CA ASP A 9 -5.98 1.08 3.48
C ASP A 9 -5.01 0.46 4.50
N GLN A 10 -3.70 0.70 4.31
CA GLN A 10 -2.68 -0.02 5.08
C GLN A 10 -1.35 0.71 5.12
N VAL A 11 -0.54 0.36 6.11
CA VAL A 11 0.89 0.68 6.19
C VAL A 11 1.69 -0.62 6.15
N GLN A 12 2.72 -0.61 5.32
CA GLN A 12 3.65 -1.72 5.13
C GLN A 12 5.07 -1.27 5.41
N ILE A 13 5.90 -2.22 5.84
CA ILE A 13 7.36 -2.09 5.80
C ILE A 13 7.88 -3.04 4.73
N ILE A 14 8.72 -2.52 3.85
CA ILE A 14 9.36 -3.30 2.80
C ILE A 14 10.81 -3.44 3.20
N LYS A 15 11.25 -4.69 3.37
CA LYS A 15 12.64 -5.07 3.63
C LYS A 15 13.24 -5.60 2.33
N GLY A 16 14.43 -5.13 1.98
CA GLY A 16 15.25 -5.73 0.93
C GLY A 16 16.63 -6.07 1.47
N TRP A 17 17.20 -7.20 1.04
CA TRP A 17 18.53 -7.64 1.45
C TRP A 17 19.21 -8.45 0.35
N VAL A 18 20.50 -8.72 0.55
CA VAL A 18 21.29 -9.66 -0.26
C VAL A 18 21.72 -10.81 0.64
N ASP A 19 21.50 -12.05 0.21
CA ASP A 19 21.93 -13.22 0.97
C ASP A 19 23.43 -13.55 0.79
N THR A 20 23.87 -14.63 1.43
CA THR A 20 25.28 -15.08 1.37
C THR A 20 25.70 -15.62 0.01
N GLN A 21 24.75 -15.94 -0.87
CA GLN A 21 24.98 -16.39 -2.24
C GLN A 21 25.03 -15.22 -3.23
N GLY A 22 24.63 -14.02 -2.79
CA GLY A 22 24.57 -12.81 -3.59
C GLY A 22 23.19 -12.54 -4.21
N ASP A 23 22.17 -13.34 -3.85
CA ASP A 23 20.83 -13.19 -4.38
C ASP A 23 20.07 -12.08 -3.64
N THR A 24 19.31 -11.28 -4.38
CA THR A 24 18.48 -10.19 -3.84
C THR A 24 17.12 -10.71 -3.40
N HIS A 25 16.67 -10.28 -2.23
CA HIS A 25 15.38 -10.65 -1.67
C HIS A 25 14.59 -9.41 -1.28
N GLU A 26 13.25 -9.51 -1.36
CA GLU A 26 12.32 -8.51 -0.85
C GLU A 26 11.24 -9.22 -0.02
N GLN A 27 10.91 -8.65 1.14
CA GLN A 27 9.79 -9.08 1.97
C GLN A 27 8.91 -7.87 2.30
N ILE A 28 7.60 -8.08 2.18
CA ILE A 28 6.58 -7.11 2.59
C ILE A 28 6.03 -7.55 3.94
N TYR A 29 6.06 -6.63 4.91
CA TYR A 29 5.41 -6.78 6.19
C TYR A 29 4.19 -5.86 6.25
N TYR A 30 3.03 -6.42 6.53
CA TYR A 30 1.80 -5.68 6.79
C TYR A 30 1.79 -5.25 8.26
N VAL A 31 1.94 -3.95 8.52
CA VAL A 31 2.22 -3.42 9.86
C VAL A 31 1.02 -2.73 10.50
N ALA A 32 0.14 -2.15 9.70
CA ALA A 32 -1.15 -1.65 10.15
C ALA A 32 -2.18 -1.79 9.03
N LEU A 33 -3.39 -2.22 9.38
CA LEU A 33 -4.53 -2.35 8.46
C LEU A 33 -5.69 -1.49 8.96
N SER A 34 -6.46 -0.91 8.03
CA SER A 34 -7.71 -0.23 8.36
C SER A 34 -8.83 -1.21 8.68
N ASP A 35 -9.90 -0.69 9.28
CA ASP A 35 -11.18 -1.39 9.46
C ASP A 35 -11.09 -2.68 10.30
N ASN A 36 -10.08 -2.77 11.18
CA ASN A 36 -9.78 -3.95 12.00
C ASN A 36 -9.64 -5.25 11.18
N ARG A 37 -9.25 -5.13 9.91
CA ARG A 37 -8.94 -6.29 9.07
C ARG A 37 -7.76 -7.06 9.63
N GLU A 38 -7.78 -8.36 9.44
CA GLU A 38 -6.73 -9.27 9.90
C GLU A 38 -5.90 -9.80 8.72
N ILE A 39 -4.72 -10.31 9.06
CA ILE A 39 -3.86 -11.03 8.12
C ILE A 39 -4.26 -12.50 8.21
N ASP A 40 -4.58 -13.11 7.07
CA ASP A 40 -4.82 -14.54 7.00
C ASP A 40 -3.53 -15.31 7.35
N PRO A 41 -3.52 -16.13 8.41
CA PRO A 41 -2.32 -16.84 8.85
C PRO A 41 -1.84 -17.91 7.86
N THR A 42 -2.70 -18.33 6.92
CA THR A 42 -2.37 -19.33 5.90
C THR A 42 -1.69 -18.70 4.70
N THR A 43 -2.15 -17.53 4.27
CA THR A 43 -1.64 -16.86 3.05
C THR A 43 -0.65 -15.74 3.35
N GLY A 44 -0.63 -15.23 4.58
CA GLY A 44 0.18 -14.07 4.97
C GLY A 44 -0.30 -12.75 4.33
N GLN A 45 -1.52 -12.72 3.78
CA GLN A 45 -2.10 -11.55 3.11
C GLN A 45 -3.23 -10.96 3.96
N PRO A 46 -3.43 -9.63 3.93
CA PRO A 46 -4.57 -9.01 4.57
C PRO A 46 -5.86 -9.29 3.80
N GLU A 47 -6.99 -9.25 4.50
CA GLU A 47 -8.29 -9.13 3.85
C GLU A 47 -8.34 -7.88 2.95
N LEU A 48 -9.04 -7.97 1.82
CA LEU A 48 -9.17 -6.84 0.89
C LEU A 48 -10.01 -5.72 1.52
N VAL A 49 -9.55 -4.46 1.39
CA VAL A 49 -10.26 -3.29 1.94
C VAL A 49 -11.62 -3.01 1.27
N GLY A 50 -11.84 -3.58 0.08
CA GLY A 50 -13.01 -3.28 -0.75
C GLY A 50 -12.84 -2.01 -1.58
N SER A 51 -13.95 -1.43 -2.05
CA SER A 51 -13.95 -0.22 -2.87
C SER A 51 -15.26 0.54 -2.67
N THR A 52 -15.16 1.86 -2.52
CA THR A 52 -16.29 2.80 -2.48
C THR A 52 -16.43 3.61 -3.77
N VAL A 53 -15.66 3.25 -4.81
CA VAL A 53 -15.69 3.96 -6.09
C VAL A 53 -17.03 3.75 -6.79
N ASP A 54 -17.68 4.85 -7.13
CA ASP A 54 -18.80 4.91 -8.05
C ASP A 54 -18.30 5.39 -9.41
N LEU A 55 -18.37 4.50 -10.40
CA LEU A 55 -17.91 4.76 -11.76
C LEU A 55 -18.93 5.51 -12.63
N GLU A 56 -20.20 5.56 -12.24
CA GLU A 56 -21.23 6.35 -12.94
C GLU A 56 -21.09 7.83 -12.57
N THR A 57 -20.92 8.10 -11.27
CA THR A 57 -20.71 9.47 -10.79
C THR A 57 -19.24 9.90 -10.87
N VAL A 58 -18.30 8.96 -10.98
CA VAL A 58 -16.84 9.17 -10.93
C VAL A 58 -16.44 9.83 -9.61
N THR A 59 -16.94 9.22 -8.53
CA THR A 59 -16.71 9.66 -7.15
C THR A 59 -16.30 8.47 -6.28
N PHE A 60 -15.98 8.75 -5.02
CA PHE A 60 -15.74 7.75 -3.98
C PHE A 60 -16.09 8.35 -2.62
N SER A 61 -16.32 7.49 -1.63
CA SER A 61 -16.57 7.90 -0.25
C SER A 61 -15.49 7.39 0.69
N ASN A 62 -15.21 8.15 1.75
CA ASN A 62 -14.29 7.78 2.83
C ASN A 62 -15.02 7.02 3.95
N THR A 63 -15.95 6.13 3.59
CA THR A 63 -16.73 5.31 4.54
C THR A 63 -16.01 4.04 4.98
N ILE A 64 -14.94 3.67 4.28
CA ILE A 64 -13.98 2.60 4.65
C ILE A 64 -12.59 3.22 4.79
N GLY A 65 -11.62 2.45 5.26
CA GLY A 65 -10.27 2.94 5.49
C GLY A 65 -10.14 3.76 6.76
N ALA A 66 -8.91 4.14 7.10
CA ALA A 66 -8.60 4.93 8.28
C ALA A 66 -8.06 6.32 7.93
N VAL A 67 -8.43 7.35 8.70
CA VAL A 67 -7.86 8.71 8.54
C VAL A 67 -6.39 8.78 8.97
N GLN A 68 -6.01 7.90 9.91
CA GLN A 68 -4.67 7.76 10.46
C GLN A 68 -4.44 6.28 10.80
N LEU A 69 -3.23 5.80 10.52
CA LEU A 69 -2.72 4.52 10.96
C LEU A 69 -1.44 4.76 11.78
N SER A 70 -1.25 3.97 12.82
CA SER A 70 -0.05 4.00 13.66
C SER A 70 0.24 2.60 14.15
N ALA A 71 1.51 2.23 14.17
CA ALA A 71 1.96 0.94 14.64
C ALA A 71 3.41 1.01 15.12
N GLN A 72 3.75 0.11 16.03
CA GLN A 72 5.12 -0.19 16.40
C GLN A 72 5.47 -1.56 15.81
N TRP A 73 6.60 -1.66 15.13
CA TRP A 73 7.01 -2.88 14.46
C TRP A 73 8.50 -3.11 14.63
N THR A 74 8.86 -4.38 14.75
CA THR A 74 10.23 -4.88 14.82
C THR A 74 10.34 -6.02 13.82
N ASP A 75 11.45 -6.04 13.07
CA ASP A 75 11.74 -7.12 12.12
C ASP A 75 11.90 -8.46 12.87
N PRO A 76 10.97 -9.42 12.70
CA PRO A 76 11.02 -10.70 13.41
C PRO A 76 12.16 -11.61 12.91
N GLU A 77 12.70 -11.33 11.72
CA GLU A 77 13.74 -12.10 11.04
C GLU A 77 14.99 -11.24 10.85
N PHE A 78 15.23 -10.32 11.80
CA PHE A 78 16.40 -9.47 11.77
C PHE A 78 17.69 -10.28 11.95
N ASP A 79 18.63 -10.13 11.02
CA ASP A 79 19.97 -10.69 11.07
C ASP A 79 21.00 -9.57 11.10
N ALA A 80 21.72 -9.44 12.22
CA ALA A 80 22.72 -8.40 12.42
C ALA A 80 23.96 -8.57 11.51
N SER A 81 24.16 -9.75 10.92
CA SER A 81 25.26 -10.02 9.99
C SER A 81 24.89 -9.69 8.53
N GLN A 82 23.63 -9.35 8.25
CA GLN A 82 23.12 -9.13 6.91
C GLN A 82 22.89 -7.64 6.62
N ALA A 83 23.42 -7.16 5.49
CA ALA A 83 23.07 -5.83 5.00
C ALA A 83 21.63 -5.82 4.47
N ALA A 84 20.83 -4.85 4.92
CA ALA A 84 19.44 -4.72 4.54
C ALA A 84 19.03 -3.25 4.41
N PHE A 85 17.96 -2.99 3.68
CA PHE A 85 17.29 -1.69 3.69
C PHE A 85 15.80 -1.86 3.98
N TYR A 86 15.22 -0.81 4.55
CA TYR A 86 13.81 -0.78 4.94
C TYR A 86 13.18 0.53 4.46
N TYR A 87 11.97 0.50 3.94
CA TYR A 87 11.16 1.70 3.78
C TYR A 87 9.69 1.44 4.15
N ALA A 88 9.01 2.48 4.60
CA ALA A 88 7.58 2.44 4.86
C ALA A 88 6.80 2.77 3.58
N ARG A 89 5.70 2.06 3.36
CA ARG A 89 4.74 2.31 2.29
C ARG A 89 3.35 2.44 2.88
N ALA A 90 2.72 3.59 2.67
CA ALA A 90 1.31 3.79 2.97
C ALA A 90 0.49 3.64 1.68
N ILE A 91 -0.67 2.99 1.77
CA ILE A 91 -1.58 2.75 0.64
C ILE A 91 -2.94 3.31 1.01
N GLU A 92 -3.56 4.02 0.07
CA GLU A 92 -4.94 4.52 0.20
C GLU A 92 -5.96 3.52 -0.37
N ILE A 93 -7.21 3.65 0.08
CA ILE A 93 -8.34 2.91 -0.50
C ILE A 93 -8.53 3.29 -1.98
N PRO A 94 -9.17 2.42 -2.79
CA PRO A 94 -9.38 2.70 -4.20
C PRO A 94 -10.13 4.02 -4.45
N ARG A 95 -9.66 4.77 -5.45
CA ARG A 95 -10.31 5.97 -5.99
C ARG A 95 -10.44 5.89 -7.51
N PRO A 96 -11.31 6.69 -8.15
CA PRO A 96 -11.32 6.81 -9.60
C PRO A 96 -9.97 7.30 -10.10
N ARG A 97 -9.45 6.67 -11.15
CA ARG A 97 -8.23 7.11 -11.83
C ARG A 97 -8.54 8.37 -12.65
N TRP A 98 -7.56 9.25 -12.85
CA TRP A 98 -7.73 10.46 -13.66
C TRP A 98 -8.34 10.19 -15.06
N SER A 99 -7.98 9.07 -15.69
CA SER A 99 -8.54 8.65 -16.99
C SER A 99 -10.03 8.33 -16.95
N GLU A 100 -10.60 8.02 -15.79
CA GLU A 100 -12.05 7.85 -15.63
C GLU A 100 -12.79 9.19 -15.70
N TYR A 101 -12.22 10.25 -15.14
CA TYR A 101 -12.78 11.60 -15.25
C TYR A 101 -12.79 12.05 -16.72
N ASP A 102 -11.72 11.80 -17.45
CA ASP A 102 -11.64 12.09 -18.89
C ASP A 102 -12.63 11.25 -19.71
N ARG A 103 -12.81 9.96 -19.38
CA ARG A 103 -13.84 9.12 -20.00
C ARG A 103 -15.23 9.75 -19.88
N LYS A 104 -15.59 10.21 -18.69
CA LYS A 104 -16.87 10.85 -18.43
C LYS A 104 -17.00 12.22 -19.11
N TYR A 105 -15.95 13.03 -19.10
CA TYR A 105 -15.98 14.38 -19.66
C TYR A 105 -15.99 14.38 -21.19
N PHE A 106 -15.14 13.57 -21.83
CA PHE A 106 -14.98 13.55 -23.29
C PHE A 106 -15.84 12.48 -23.99
N GLY A 107 -16.40 11.51 -23.25
CA GLY A 107 -17.11 10.37 -23.85
C GLY A 107 -16.21 9.44 -24.67
N GLY A 108 -14.89 9.49 -24.45
CA GLY A 108 -13.90 8.69 -25.19
C GLY A 108 -13.76 7.27 -24.66
N ASP A 109 -13.48 6.31 -25.54
CA ASP A 109 -13.18 4.94 -25.12
C ASP A 109 -11.70 4.80 -24.73
N PHE A 110 -11.46 4.31 -23.51
CA PHE A 110 -10.14 4.00 -22.97
C PHE A 110 -10.12 2.56 -22.49
N ALA A 111 -10.43 1.62 -23.39
CA ALA A 111 -10.68 0.20 -23.07
C ALA A 111 -9.57 -0.47 -22.24
N ASN A 112 -8.31 -0.07 -22.43
CA ASN A 112 -7.15 -0.66 -21.74
C ASN A 112 -6.71 0.11 -20.49
N ALA A 113 -7.34 1.24 -20.16
CA ALA A 113 -6.97 2.04 -19.00
C ALA A 113 -7.70 1.53 -17.75
N PRO A 114 -6.98 1.25 -16.64
CA PRO A 114 -7.61 0.96 -15.36
C PRO A 114 -8.58 2.08 -14.97
N ARG A 115 -9.75 1.69 -14.44
CA ARG A 115 -10.81 2.62 -14.04
C ARG A 115 -10.56 3.21 -12.65
N THR A 116 -9.83 2.48 -11.81
CA THR A 116 -9.49 2.86 -10.44
C THR A 116 -7.99 2.84 -10.21
N VAL A 117 -7.55 3.48 -9.14
CA VAL A 117 -6.17 3.47 -8.67
C VAL A 117 -6.16 3.45 -7.14
N GLN A 118 -5.12 2.84 -6.57
CA GLN A 118 -4.78 2.97 -5.16
C GLN A 118 -3.44 3.69 -5.10
N ASP A 119 -3.48 4.92 -4.58
CA ASP A 119 -2.29 5.74 -4.46
C ASP A 119 -1.42 5.27 -3.30
N ARG A 120 -0.11 5.52 -3.44
CA ARG A 120 0.90 5.02 -2.53
C ARG A 120 1.90 6.11 -2.19
N ALA A 121 2.21 6.24 -0.92
CA ALA A 121 3.31 7.06 -0.43
C ALA A 121 4.44 6.17 0.06
N TYR A 122 5.67 6.55 -0.24
CA TYR A 122 6.88 5.82 0.14
C TYR A 122 7.77 6.72 0.99
N SER A 123 8.33 6.18 2.07
CA SER A 123 9.36 6.88 2.83
C SER A 123 10.72 6.78 2.14
N SER A 124 11.67 7.61 2.58
CA SER A 124 13.08 7.33 2.29
C SER A 124 13.50 6.00 2.91
N PRO A 125 14.41 5.25 2.26
CA PRO A 125 14.92 4.00 2.83
C PRO A 125 15.90 4.27 3.96
N ILE A 126 15.85 3.41 4.98
CA ILE A 126 16.83 3.31 6.06
C ILE A 126 17.70 2.11 5.77
N TRP A 127 19.02 2.31 5.77
CA TRP A 127 20.00 1.26 5.48
C TRP A 127 20.59 0.72 6.78
N TYR A 128 20.59 -0.59 6.93
CA TYR A 128 21.34 -1.31 7.95
C TYR A 128 22.61 -1.88 7.32
N ARG A 129 23.75 -1.60 7.96
CA ARG A 129 25.06 -2.11 7.56
C ARG A 129 25.66 -2.84 8.75
N PRO A 130 25.94 -4.14 8.64
CA PRO A 130 26.69 -4.89 9.63
C PRO A 130 28.04 -4.23 9.92
N GLU A 131 28.52 -4.35 11.16
CA GLU A 131 29.85 -3.88 11.58
C GLU A 131 30.98 -4.79 11.07
#